data_AF-A0A7Y5L5C8-F1
#
_entry.id   AF-A0A7Y5L5C8-F1
#
_cell.length_a   1.000
_cell.length_b   1.000
_cell.length_c   1.000
_cell.angle_alpha   90.00
_cell.angle_beta   90.00
_cell.angle_gamma   90.00
#
_symmetry.space_group_name_H-M   'P 1'
#
loop_
_entity.id
_entity.type
_entity.pdbx_description
1 polymer ?
#
loop_
_entity_poly.entity_id
_entity_poly.type
_entity_poly.pdbx_seq_one_letter_code
_entity_poly.pdbx_strand_id
1 'polypeptide(L)'
;MKRFRLFRRLLYAICLCTMALFVASCSEEPASGPISPFEAKPQRQALGKVRPLPRKSDEAAPVKSLAKGAFTDDQLIAIINQQPALSTGDLKKLLLSESPLSEAVLLAVLKRDAKMSTGDLKAVLLASTPLPVAVEEAIQHTDHMSSGDLQTAMEAQAGFGSHFLGTTVSKWMTNKEGGDIWHGGHRIKFPAGALPQDAKAAIEISPSNYVQVEFLPDGWFNKEVLVTISYKNVDLTGMDEKSLTLAWYDDTTGEWVDVGGKVDTKKKWITAKVWHFTQYTISLR
;
A
#
# COMPACT_ATOMS: atom_id res chain seq x y z
N MET A 1 34.09 20.73 4.66
CA MET A 1 33.33 19.46 4.67
C MET A 1 33.75 18.50 3.54
N LYS A 2 35.02 18.04 3.51
CA LYS A 2 35.51 17.07 2.49
C LYS A 2 36.13 15.79 3.08
N ARG A 3 36.17 15.63 4.41
CA ARG A 3 36.84 14.51 5.08
C ARG A 3 35.93 13.36 5.54
N PHE A 4 34.60 13.47 5.39
CA PHE A 4 33.66 12.43 5.82
C PHE A 4 33.31 11.38 4.75
N ARG A 5 33.73 11.57 3.48
CA ARG A 5 33.42 10.61 2.39
C ARG A 5 34.38 9.43 2.30
N LEU A 6 35.53 9.47 2.97
CA LEU A 6 36.52 8.39 2.90
C LEU A 6 36.24 7.23 3.88
N PHE A 7 35.58 7.50 5.01
CA PHE A 7 35.37 6.48 6.05
C PHE A 7 34.26 5.46 5.71
N ARG A 8 33.22 5.84 4.96
CA ARG A 8 32.14 4.91 4.57
C ARG A 8 32.54 3.89 3.50
N ARG A 9 33.54 4.19 2.66
CA ARG A 9 34.05 3.22 1.67
C ARG A 9 34.99 2.17 2.28
N LEU A 10 35.59 2.46 3.43
CA LEU A 10 36.51 1.53 4.10
C LEU A 10 35.77 0.44 4.90
N LEU A 11 34.59 0.73 5.48
CA LEU A 11 33.80 -0.29 6.18
C LEU A 11 33.17 -1.34 5.24
N TYR A 12 32.77 -0.94 4.03
CA TYR A 12 32.22 -1.91 3.05
C TYR A 12 33.29 -2.84 2.45
N ALA A 13 34.53 -2.38 2.32
CA ALA A 13 35.63 -3.22 1.83
C ALA A 13 36.08 -4.27 2.85
N ILE A 14 35.99 -3.98 4.15
CA ILE A 14 36.36 -4.93 5.22
C ILE A 14 35.30 -6.03 5.38
N CYS A 15 34.02 -5.74 5.10
CA CYS A 15 32.96 -6.75 5.19
C CYS A 15 32.95 -7.76 4.02
N LEU A 16 33.53 -7.41 2.87
CA LEU A 16 33.63 -8.31 1.70
C LEU A 16 34.89 -9.19 1.71
N CYS A 17 35.89 -8.90 2.56
CA CYS A 17 37.13 -9.68 2.62
C CYS A 17 37.07 -10.88 3.58
N THR A 18 36.07 -10.96 4.47
CA THR A 18 35.91 -12.07 5.42
C THR A 18 35.05 -13.23 4.93
N MET A 19 34.38 -13.13 3.77
CA MET A 19 33.61 -14.26 3.20
C MET A 19 34.35 -15.07 2.13
N ALA A 20 35.58 -14.69 1.75
CA ALA A 20 36.35 -15.37 0.70
C ALA A 20 37.41 -16.39 1.21
N LEU A 21 37.46 -16.68 2.52
CA LEU A 21 38.49 -17.55 3.11
C LEU A 21 37.97 -18.84 3.76
N PHE A 22 36.76 -19.30 3.40
CA PHE A 22 36.22 -20.57 3.91
C PHE A 22 35.62 -21.47 2.82
N VAL A 23 36.35 -21.64 1.72
CA VAL A 23 36.07 -22.72 0.74
C VAL A 23 37.39 -23.38 0.35
N ALA A 24 37.91 -24.24 1.23
CA ALA A 24 38.82 -25.34 0.88
C ALA A 24 39.23 -26.12 2.15
N SER A 25 38.46 -27.15 2.53
CA SER A 25 39.03 -28.39 3.05
C SER A 25 37.97 -29.43 3.41
N CYS A 26 38.28 -30.66 2.98
CA CYS A 26 37.87 -31.94 3.57
C CYS A 26 36.46 -32.46 3.22
N SER A 27 36.45 -33.17 2.10
CA SER A 27 35.82 -34.49 1.96
C SER A 27 36.12 -35.39 3.16
N GLU A 28 35.07 -35.93 3.78
CA GLU A 28 34.96 -37.32 4.28
C GLU A 28 33.53 -37.54 4.82
N GLU A 29 32.78 -38.46 4.19
CA GLU A 29 31.58 -39.07 4.79
C GLU A 29 31.98 -39.84 6.05
N PRO A 30 31.11 -39.86 7.07
CA PRO A 30 30.63 -41.17 7.48
C PRO A 30 29.14 -41.22 7.87
N ALA A 31 28.56 -42.37 7.52
CA ALA A 31 27.59 -43.19 8.24
C ALA A 31 26.39 -42.51 8.93
N SER A 32 25.23 -42.82 8.35
CA SER A 32 23.91 -42.73 8.96
C SER A 32 23.84 -43.44 10.32
N GLY A 33 23.47 -42.66 11.35
CA GLY A 33 23.02 -43.14 12.66
C GLY A 33 21.64 -42.53 13.00
N PRO A 34 20.85 -43.18 13.87
CA PRO A 34 19.42 -42.93 13.99
C PRO A 34 19.12 -41.58 14.66
N ILE A 35 18.15 -40.88 14.08
CA ILE A 35 17.59 -39.62 14.57
C ILE A 35 16.89 -39.90 15.92
N SER A 36 17.41 -39.29 16.97
CA SER A 36 16.72 -39.17 18.25
C SER A 36 15.75 -37.99 18.20
N PRO A 37 14.53 -38.10 18.77
CA PRO A 37 13.50 -37.10 18.62
C PRO A 37 13.79 -35.85 19.47
N PHE A 38 13.70 -34.68 18.85
CA PHE A 38 13.72 -33.41 19.55
C PHE A 38 12.52 -33.32 20.51
N GLU A 39 12.82 -33.32 21.82
CA GLU A 39 11.88 -32.92 22.86
C GLU A 39 11.55 -31.44 22.71
N ALA A 40 10.34 -31.14 22.27
CA ALA A 40 9.76 -29.81 22.34
C ALA A 40 9.44 -29.46 23.81
N LYS A 41 10.08 -28.41 24.33
CA LYS A 41 9.71 -27.83 25.63
C LYS A 41 8.28 -27.25 25.55
N PRO A 42 7.41 -27.51 26.55
CA PRO A 42 6.06 -26.98 26.57
C PRO A 42 6.05 -25.52 27.07
N GLN A 43 5.63 -24.59 26.21
CA GLN A 43 5.21 -23.25 26.63
C GLN A 43 3.81 -23.35 27.24
N ARG A 44 3.72 -23.28 28.58
CA ARG A 44 2.44 -23.11 29.29
C ARG A 44 2.22 -21.65 29.70
N GLN A 45 1.12 -21.13 29.14
CA GLN A 45 0.04 -20.37 29.79
C GLN A 45 0.34 -19.06 30.54
N ALA A 46 -0.28 -17.98 30.04
CA ALA A 46 -1.08 -17.09 30.88
C ALA A 46 -2.47 -16.90 30.23
N LEU A 47 -3.46 -17.61 30.78
CA LEU A 47 -4.88 -17.53 30.46
C LEU A 47 -5.49 -16.33 31.19
N GLY A 48 -5.70 -15.22 30.48
CA GLY A 48 -6.55 -14.12 30.93
C GLY A 48 -8.02 -14.46 30.66
N LYS A 49 -8.86 -14.41 31.71
CA LYS A 49 -10.31 -14.60 31.64
C LYS A 49 -10.97 -13.52 30.76
N VAL A 50 -11.33 -13.86 29.53
CA VAL A 50 -12.23 -13.05 28.70
C VAL A 50 -13.68 -13.45 29.02
N ARG A 51 -14.51 -12.48 29.42
CA ARG A 51 -15.96 -12.68 29.59
C ARG A 51 -16.62 -12.82 28.22
N PRO A 52 -17.57 -13.75 28.03
CA PRO A 52 -18.40 -13.77 26.83
C PRO A 52 -19.31 -12.54 26.79
N LEU A 53 -19.35 -11.88 25.64
CA LEU A 53 -20.39 -10.89 25.33
C LEU A 53 -21.76 -11.60 25.22
N PRO A 54 -22.85 -10.98 25.67
CA PRO A 54 -24.18 -11.57 25.59
C PRO A 54 -24.60 -11.77 24.12
N ARG A 55 -24.96 -13.02 23.79
CA ARG A 55 -25.69 -13.36 22.56
C ARG A 55 -27.09 -12.77 22.64
N LYS A 56 -27.44 -11.96 21.65
CA LYS A 56 -28.83 -11.60 21.36
C LYS A 56 -29.35 -12.66 20.39
N SER A 57 -30.04 -13.66 20.92
CA SER A 57 -30.84 -14.58 20.12
C SER A 57 -32.25 -14.00 19.98
N ASP A 58 -32.87 -14.33 18.84
CA ASP A 58 -34.31 -14.38 18.59
C ASP A 58 -34.97 -13.00 18.38
N GLU A 59 -35.82 -12.73 17.38
CA GLU A 59 -36.49 -13.51 16.35
C GLU A 59 -37.32 -12.50 15.54
N ALA A 60 -37.35 -12.63 14.20
CA ALA A 60 -38.48 -12.28 13.32
C ALA A 60 -38.04 -12.23 11.85
N ALA A 61 -38.19 -13.36 11.15
CA ALA A 61 -38.74 -13.32 9.79
C ALA A 61 -40.26 -13.51 9.91
N PRO A 62 -41.12 -13.12 8.94
CA PRO A 62 -40.81 -12.85 7.54
C PRO A 62 -41.54 -11.65 6.90
N VAL A 63 -40.97 -11.06 5.85
CA VAL A 63 -41.77 -10.49 4.77
C VAL A 63 -41.19 -10.93 3.43
N LYS A 64 -41.86 -11.89 2.81
CA LYS A 64 -41.74 -12.22 1.38
C LYS A 64 -42.24 -11.04 0.57
N SER A 65 -41.30 -10.27 0.02
CA SER A 65 -41.46 -9.45 -1.17
C SER A 65 -40.62 -10.09 -2.26
N LEU A 66 -41.20 -10.40 -3.41
CA LEU A 66 -40.47 -10.87 -4.59
C LEU A 66 -39.62 -9.71 -5.13
N ALA A 67 -38.39 -9.52 -4.63
CA ALA A 67 -37.51 -8.42 -5.01
C ALA A 67 -36.40 -8.88 -5.96
N LYS A 68 -36.28 -8.18 -7.09
CA LYS A 68 -35.14 -8.11 -8.02
C LYS A 68 -33.82 -8.62 -7.39
N GLY A 69 -33.43 -9.86 -7.68
CA GLY A 69 -32.27 -10.49 -7.05
C GLY A 69 -30.97 -9.79 -7.44
N ALA A 70 -30.14 -9.46 -6.45
CA ALA A 70 -28.77 -8.99 -6.69
C ALA A 70 -27.98 -10.07 -7.45
N PHE A 71 -27.12 -9.64 -8.36
CA PHE A 71 -26.28 -10.59 -9.10
C PHE A 71 -25.22 -11.17 -8.18
N THR A 72 -24.92 -12.46 -8.31
CA THR A 72 -23.74 -13.05 -7.65
C THR A 72 -22.46 -12.61 -8.36
N ASP A 73 -21.32 -12.70 -7.67
CA ASP A 73 -20.01 -12.42 -8.27
C ASP A 73 -19.77 -13.23 -9.55
N ASP A 74 -20.09 -14.54 -9.54
CA ASP A 74 -19.95 -15.41 -10.71
C ASP A 74 -20.83 -14.95 -11.88
N GLN A 75 -22.05 -14.49 -11.59
CA GLN A 75 -22.94 -13.95 -12.61
C GLN A 75 -22.40 -12.64 -13.19
N LEU A 76 -21.90 -11.74 -12.36
CA LEU A 76 -21.29 -10.48 -12.80
C LEU A 76 -20.02 -10.74 -13.65
N ILE A 77 -19.16 -11.66 -13.21
CA ILE A 77 -17.96 -12.06 -13.95
C ILE A 77 -18.33 -12.69 -15.30
N ALA A 78 -19.37 -13.53 -15.34
CA ALA A 78 -19.87 -14.11 -16.59
C ALA A 78 -20.38 -13.02 -17.54
N ILE A 79 -21.12 -12.02 -17.04
CA ILE A 79 -21.60 -10.88 -17.84
C ILE A 79 -20.44 -10.00 -18.32
N ILE A 80 -19.41 -9.77 -17.51
CA ILE A 80 -18.23 -8.99 -17.90
C ILE A 80 -17.51 -9.65 -19.09
N ASN A 81 -17.41 -10.98 -19.08
CA ASN A 81 -16.65 -11.79 -20.03
C ASN A 81 -17.48 -12.35 -21.20
N GLN A 82 -18.79 -12.03 -21.28
CA GLN A 82 -19.65 -12.61 -22.30
C GLN A 82 -19.30 -12.18 -23.73
N GLN A 83 -19.71 -13.00 -24.70
CA GLN A 83 -19.61 -12.70 -26.14
C GLN A 83 -21.00 -12.82 -26.80
N PRO A 84 -21.50 -11.78 -27.50
CA PRO A 84 -20.87 -10.47 -27.69
C PRO A 84 -20.79 -9.65 -26.41
N ALA A 85 -19.72 -8.86 -26.30
CA ALA A 85 -19.46 -8.00 -25.16
C ALA A 85 -20.59 -6.97 -24.94
N LEU A 86 -21.00 -6.75 -23.69
CA LEU A 86 -21.91 -5.63 -23.35
C LEU A 86 -21.34 -4.29 -23.79
N SER A 87 -22.22 -3.36 -24.15
CA SER A 87 -21.84 -1.96 -24.32
C SER A 87 -21.22 -1.43 -23.02
N THR A 88 -20.24 -0.53 -23.11
CA THR A 88 -19.58 0.02 -21.91
C THR A 88 -20.57 0.78 -21.01
N GLY A 89 -21.59 1.42 -21.62
CA GLY A 89 -22.64 2.12 -20.90
C GLY A 89 -23.58 1.20 -20.13
N ASP A 90 -23.99 0.09 -20.72
CA ASP A 90 -24.87 -0.88 -20.04
C ASP A 90 -24.11 -1.64 -18.95
N LEU A 91 -22.85 -2.03 -19.23
CA LEU A 91 -22.00 -2.66 -18.23
C LEU A 91 -21.76 -1.71 -17.04
N LYS A 92 -21.47 -0.43 -17.29
CA LYS A 92 -21.36 0.57 -16.22
C LYS A 92 -22.62 0.66 -15.38
N LYS A 93 -23.80 0.80 -15.99
CA LYS A 93 -25.06 0.92 -15.24
C LYS A 93 -25.30 -0.28 -14.34
N LEU A 94 -25.01 -1.48 -14.84
CA LEU A 94 -25.08 -2.72 -14.07
C LEU A 94 -24.09 -2.72 -12.90
N LEU A 95 -22.82 -2.44 -13.16
CA LEU A 95 -21.79 -2.44 -12.12
C LEU A 95 -22.05 -1.39 -11.04
N LEU A 96 -22.60 -0.23 -11.42
CA LEU A 96 -23.00 0.81 -10.47
C LEU A 96 -24.24 0.41 -9.65
N SER A 97 -25.17 -0.37 -10.20
CA SER A 97 -26.33 -0.84 -9.43
C SER A 97 -25.98 -1.93 -8.41
N GLU A 98 -24.90 -2.67 -8.65
CA GLU A 98 -24.41 -3.73 -7.77
C GLU A 98 -23.22 -3.29 -6.88
N SER A 99 -22.86 -2.00 -6.89
CA SER A 99 -21.77 -1.49 -6.05
C SER A 99 -22.18 -1.43 -4.56
N PRO A 100 -21.26 -1.72 -3.61
CA PRO A 100 -19.84 -1.98 -3.81
C PRO A 100 -19.55 -3.38 -4.37
N LEU A 101 -18.61 -3.44 -5.31
CA LEU A 101 -18.22 -4.68 -5.98
C LEU A 101 -17.12 -5.42 -5.22
N SER A 102 -17.08 -6.74 -5.35
CA SER A 102 -16.01 -7.56 -4.79
C SER A 102 -14.69 -7.41 -5.56
N GLU A 103 -13.58 -7.84 -4.93
CA GLU A 103 -12.25 -7.86 -5.55
C GLU A 103 -12.26 -8.64 -6.88
N ALA A 104 -12.87 -9.82 -6.90
CA ALA A 104 -12.90 -10.69 -8.07
C ALA A 104 -13.62 -10.02 -9.26
N VAL A 105 -14.76 -9.35 -8.99
CA VAL A 105 -15.52 -8.62 -10.02
C VAL A 105 -14.70 -7.44 -10.54
N LEU A 106 -14.09 -6.64 -9.66
CA LEU A 106 -13.26 -5.49 -10.07
C LEU A 106 -12.05 -5.91 -10.90
N LEU A 107 -11.37 -6.99 -10.52
CA LEU A 107 -10.26 -7.55 -11.30
C LEU A 107 -10.73 -8.06 -12.66
N ALA A 108 -11.91 -8.66 -12.76
CA ALA A 108 -12.49 -9.06 -14.04
C ALA A 108 -12.78 -7.84 -14.94
N VAL A 109 -13.31 -6.74 -14.37
CA VAL A 109 -13.53 -5.48 -15.12
C VAL A 109 -12.22 -4.94 -15.70
N LEU A 110 -11.13 -4.94 -14.92
CA LEU A 110 -9.81 -4.47 -15.38
C LEU A 110 -9.19 -5.36 -16.46
N LYS A 111 -9.40 -6.68 -16.35
CA LYS A 111 -8.85 -7.69 -17.28
C LYS A 111 -9.67 -7.84 -18.57
N ARG A 112 -10.92 -7.38 -18.60
CA ARG A 112 -11.82 -7.45 -19.76
C ARG A 112 -11.14 -7.02 -21.08
N ASP A 113 -11.34 -7.78 -22.15
CA ASP A 113 -10.77 -7.49 -23.48
C ASP A 113 -11.38 -6.24 -24.12
N ALA A 114 -12.71 -6.17 -24.16
CA ALA A 114 -13.43 -4.97 -24.54
C ALA A 114 -13.29 -3.94 -23.41
N LYS A 115 -12.26 -3.11 -23.46
CA LYS A 115 -11.98 -2.16 -22.39
C LYS A 115 -13.13 -1.16 -22.20
N MET A 116 -13.40 -0.75 -20.96
CA MET A 116 -14.40 0.28 -20.66
C MET A 116 -13.90 1.66 -21.14
N SER A 117 -14.69 2.73 -21.02
CA SER A 117 -14.09 4.06 -21.16
C SER A 117 -13.38 4.44 -19.84
N THR A 118 -12.36 5.29 -19.89
CA THR A 118 -11.64 5.73 -18.67
C THR A 118 -12.60 6.36 -17.64
N GLY A 119 -13.57 7.14 -18.12
CA GLY A 119 -14.58 7.78 -17.29
C GLY A 119 -15.59 6.80 -16.69
N ASP A 120 -15.94 5.74 -17.41
CA ASP A 120 -16.84 4.70 -16.91
C ASP A 120 -16.15 3.81 -15.87
N LEU A 121 -14.91 3.39 -16.15
CA LEU A 121 -14.10 2.64 -15.19
C LEU A 121 -13.88 3.45 -13.90
N LYS A 122 -13.50 4.73 -14.03
CA LYS A 122 -13.38 5.63 -12.87
C LYS A 122 -14.66 5.65 -12.04
N ALA A 123 -15.83 5.78 -12.67
CA ALA A 123 -17.11 5.82 -11.94
C ALA A 123 -17.37 4.53 -11.15
N VAL A 124 -17.08 3.37 -11.74
CA VAL A 124 -17.21 2.05 -11.08
C VAL A 124 -16.25 1.93 -9.88
N LEU A 125 -14.99 2.34 -10.07
CA LEU A 125 -13.98 2.31 -9.01
C LEU A 125 -14.35 3.23 -7.83
N LEU A 126 -14.86 4.42 -8.13
CA LEU A 126 -15.32 5.36 -7.10
C LEU A 126 -16.52 4.81 -6.31
N ALA A 127 -17.46 4.15 -6.99
CA ALA A 127 -18.62 3.52 -6.35
C ALA A 127 -18.27 2.30 -5.49
N SER A 128 -17.10 1.69 -5.73
CA SER A 128 -16.59 0.55 -4.95
C SER A 128 -15.49 0.95 -3.96
N THR A 129 -15.44 2.22 -3.53
CA THR A 129 -14.50 2.67 -2.50
C THR A 129 -14.94 2.19 -1.10
N PRO A 130 -14.04 1.66 -0.25
CA PRO A 130 -12.61 1.46 -0.48
C PRO A 130 -12.29 0.26 -1.38
N LEU A 131 -11.25 0.41 -2.20
CA LEU A 131 -10.77 -0.64 -3.09
C LEU A 131 -9.90 -1.65 -2.33
N PRO A 132 -10.02 -2.96 -2.65
CA PRO A 132 -9.06 -3.97 -2.21
C PRO A 132 -7.64 -3.67 -2.73
N VAL A 133 -6.61 -4.03 -1.97
CA VAL A 133 -5.20 -3.75 -2.30
C VAL A 133 -4.82 -4.33 -3.66
N ALA A 134 -5.26 -5.54 -3.98
CA ALA A 134 -4.97 -6.18 -5.26
C ALA A 134 -5.55 -5.39 -6.45
N VAL A 135 -6.68 -4.71 -6.24
CA VAL A 135 -7.30 -3.83 -7.25
C VAL A 135 -6.51 -2.53 -7.38
N GLU A 136 -6.06 -1.92 -6.28
CA GLU A 136 -5.18 -0.73 -6.32
C GLU A 136 -3.89 -1.03 -7.11
N GLU A 137 -3.26 -2.17 -6.84
CA GLU A 137 -2.06 -2.61 -7.55
C GLU A 137 -2.35 -2.82 -9.04
N ALA A 138 -3.43 -3.53 -9.38
CA ALA A 138 -3.79 -3.79 -10.78
C ALA A 138 -4.05 -2.49 -11.56
N ILE A 139 -4.72 -1.52 -10.95
CA ILE A 139 -5.00 -0.22 -11.56
C ILE A 139 -3.72 0.59 -11.79
N GLN A 140 -2.71 0.49 -10.92
CA GLN A 140 -1.45 1.23 -11.09
C GLN A 140 -0.57 0.72 -12.23
N HIS A 141 -0.86 -0.48 -12.72
CA HIS A 141 -0.17 -1.13 -13.84
C HIS A 141 -0.99 -1.10 -15.15
N THR A 142 -2.24 -0.61 -15.11
CA THR A 142 -3.05 -0.50 -16.32
C THR A 142 -2.71 0.75 -17.12
N ASP A 143 -2.55 0.60 -18.43
CA ASP A 143 -2.49 1.69 -19.40
C ASP A 143 -3.88 2.27 -19.70
N HIS A 144 -4.93 1.68 -19.12
CA HIS A 144 -6.31 1.93 -19.47
C HIS A 144 -6.93 3.15 -18.77
N MET A 145 -6.23 3.79 -17.84
CA MET A 145 -6.70 5.00 -17.15
C MET A 145 -5.78 6.19 -17.43
N SER A 146 -6.37 7.37 -17.65
CA SER A 146 -5.61 8.61 -17.68
C SER A 146 -5.01 8.89 -16.30
N SER A 147 -3.86 9.56 -16.24
CA SER A 147 -3.21 9.91 -14.97
C SER A 147 -4.11 10.74 -14.05
N GLY A 148 -4.97 11.60 -14.61
CA GLY A 148 -5.95 12.39 -13.85
C GLY A 148 -7.11 11.55 -13.29
N ASP A 149 -7.61 10.58 -14.07
CA ASP A 149 -8.66 9.68 -13.60
C ASP A 149 -8.14 8.71 -12.54
N LEU A 150 -6.94 8.17 -12.74
CA LEU A 150 -6.23 7.35 -11.76
C LEU A 150 -6.04 8.13 -10.46
N GLN A 151 -5.51 9.35 -10.55
CA GLN A 151 -5.36 10.22 -9.39
C GLN A 151 -6.70 10.38 -8.68
N THR A 152 -7.78 10.74 -9.39
CA THR A 152 -9.11 10.89 -8.77
C THR A 152 -9.58 9.63 -8.05
N ALA A 153 -9.39 8.45 -8.65
CA ALA A 153 -9.77 7.18 -8.04
C ALA A 153 -8.92 6.85 -6.80
N MET A 154 -7.62 7.13 -6.82
CA MET A 154 -6.71 6.93 -5.69
C MET A 154 -6.92 7.97 -4.57
N GLU A 155 -7.21 9.23 -4.92
CA GLU A 155 -7.58 10.28 -3.95
C GLU A 155 -8.86 9.90 -3.20
N ALA A 156 -9.79 9.20 -3.86
CA ALA A 156 -10.99 8.70 -3.20
C ALA A 156 -10.69 7.62 -2.15
N GLN A 157 -9.62 6.82 -2.31
CA GLN A 157 -9.19 5.84 -1.31
C GLN A 157 -8.64 6.49 -0.04
N ALA A 158 -8.22 7.76 -0.14
CA ALA A 158 -7.81 8.51 1.03
C ALA A 158 -9.00 8.64 1.99
N GLY A 159 -8.79 8.28 3.26
CA GLY A 159 -9.85 8.39 4.26
C GLY A 159 -10.59 7.08 4.56
N PHE A 160 -10.09 5.90 4.18
CA PHE A 160 -10.74 4.62 4.50
C PHE A 160 -10.08 3.73 5.58
N GLY A 161 -9.65 4.36 6.67
CA GLY A 161 -9.46 3.77 8.00
C GLY A 161 -8.54 2.55 8.05
N SER A 162 -8.75 1.70 9.04
CA SER A 162 -7.94 0.52 9.38
C SER A 162 -7.74 -0.50 8.24
N HIS A 163 -8.44 -0.34 7.12
CA HIS A 163 -8.38 -1.24 5.96
C HIS A 163 -6.99 -1.30 5.30
N PHE A 164 -6.22 -0.21 5.39
CA PHE A 164 -4.87 -0.14 4.83
C PHE A 164 -3.75 -0.37 5.86
N LEU A 165 -4.10 -0.63 7.12
CA LEU A 165 -3.09 -0.84 8.16
C LEU A 165 -2.40 -2.19 7.94
N GLY A 166 -1.06 -2.17 7.86
CA GLY A 166 -0.24 -3.33 7.59
C GLY A 166 -0.26 -3.79 6.12
N THR A 167 -0.71 -2.94 5.20
CA THR A 167 -0.67 -3.25 3.77
C THR A 167 0.49 -2.53 3.08
N THR A 168 0.97 -3.17 2.02
CA THR A 168 2.07 -2.66 1.20
C THR A 168 1.66 -2.72 -0.26
N VAL A 169 1.90 -1.64 -0.99
CA VAL A 169 1.80 -1.60 -2.45
C VAL A 169 3.16 -1.28 -3.03
N SER A 170 3.51 -1.96 -4.12
CA SER A 170 4.80 -1.78 -4.76
C SER A 170 4.70 -1.66 -6.28
N LYS A 171 5.65 -0.94 -6.86
CA LYS A 171 5.71 -0.67 -8.31
C LYS A 171 7.16 -0.59 -8.78
N TRP A 172 7.45 -1.21 -9.91
CA TRP A 172 8.74 -1.05 -10.57
C TRP A 172 8.86 0.36 -11.15
N MET A 173 9.95 1.06 -10.82
CA MET A 173 10.24 2.41 -11.27
C MET A 173 11.56 2.41 -12.04
N THR A 174 11.60 3.14 -13.15
CA THR A 174 12.84 3.34 -13.89
C THR A 174 13.48 4.65 -13.49
N ASN A 175 14.81 4.68 -13.39
CA ASN A 175 15.56 5.92 -13.17
C ASN A 175 15.25 6.92 -14.30
N LYS A 176 15.25 6.44 -15.54
CA LYS A 176 15.07 7.27 -16.73
C LYS A 176 13.73 8.02 -16.74
N GLU A 177 12.64 7.35 -16.37
CA GLU A 177 11.29 7.92 -16.51
C GLU A 177 10.75 8.47 -15.19
N GLY A 178 11.20 7.92 -14.05
CA GLY A 178 10.59 8.16 -12.75
C GLY A 178 9.24 7.45 -12.66
N GLY A 179 8.28 8.09 -12.00
CA GLY A 179 6.92 7.57 -11.90
C GLY A 179 6.22 7.93 -10.61
N ASP A 180 4.98 7.49 -10.50
CA ASP A 180 4.11 7.72 -9.36
C ASP A 180 3.60 6.38 -8.81
N ILE A 181 3.57 6.26 -7.49
CA ILE A 181 2.95 5.14 -6.74
C ILE A 181 1.99 5.71 -5.71
N TRP A 182 0.86 5.02 -5.53
CA TRP A 182 -0.21 5.39 -4.61
C TRP A 182 -0.56 4.23 -3.70
N HIS A 183 -0.95 4.52 -2.46
CA HIS A 183 -1.50 3.52 -1.55
C HIS A 183 -2.24 4.19 -0.40
N GLY A 184 -3.49 3.81 -0.12
CA GLY A 184 -4.25 4.33 1.03
C GLY A 184 -4.39 5.86 1.07
N GLY A 185 -4.34 6.54 -0.08
CA GLY A 185 -4.34 7.99 -0.17
C GLY A 185 -2.98 8.68 0.02
N HIS A 186 -1.91 7.92 0.25
CA HIS A 186 -0.53 8.38 0.20
C HIS A 186 0.01 8.28 -1.23
N ARG A 187 0.96 9.16 -1.57
CA ARG A 187 1.58 9.20 -2.89
C ARG A 187 3.06 9.50 -2.77
N ILE A 188 3.83 8.82 -3.60
CA ILE A 188 5.18 9.21 -3.95
C ILE A 188 5.23 9.55 -5.44
N LYS A 189 5.89 10.65 -5.80
CA LYS A 189 6.18 11.04 -7.17
C LYS A 189 7.67 11.25 -7.38
N PHE A 190 8.27 10.37 -8.17
CA PHE A 190 9.66 10.43 -8.58
C PHE A 190 9.78 11.19 -9.90
N PRO A 191 10.52 12.31 -9.94
CA PRO A 191 10.90 12.88 -11.23
C PRO A 191 11.92 11.97 -11.93
N ALA A 192 11.95 12.02 -13.26
CA ALA A 192 12.98 11.39 -14.08
C ALA A 192 14.39 11.75 -13.56
N GLY A 193 15.25 10.76 -13.37
CA GLY A 193 16.59 10.92 -12.84
C GLY A 193 16.69 10.96 -11.31
N ALA A 194 15.59 10.85 -10.56
CA ALA A 194 15.62 10.91 -9.10
C ALA A 194 16.25 9.67 -8.47
N LEU A 195 15.89 8.49 -8.99
CA LEU A 195 16.45 7.23 -8.52
C LEU A 195 17.91 7.10 -8.99
N PRO A 196 18.81 6.51 -8.19
CA PRO A 196 20.17 6.22 -8.63
C PRO A 196 20.23 5.16 -9.73
N GLN A 197 19.28 4.22 -9.72
CA GLN A 197 19.10 3.14 -10.69
C GLN A 197 17.63 2.69 -10.67
N ASP A 198 17.24 1.86 -11.62
CA ASP A 198 15.92 1.23 -11.62
C ASP A 198 15.71 0.44 -10.33
N ALA A 199 14.52 0.58 -9.73
CA ALA A 199 14.23 0.02 -8.43
C ALA A 199 12.74 -0.26 -8.25
N LYS A 200 12.43 -1.19 -7.34
CA LYS A 200 11.07 -1.41 -6.86
C LYS A 200 10.77 -0.41 -5.76
N ALA A 201 9.88 0.54 -6.02
CA ALA A 201 9.39 1.45 -5.00
C ALA A 201 8.20 0.83 -4.26
N ALA A 202 8.06 1.10 -2.97
CA ALA A 202 6.91 0.65 -2.19
C ALA A 202 6.43 1.72 -1.20
N ILE A 203 5.13 1.65 -0.89
CA ILE A 203 4.49 2.37 0.21
C ILE A 203 3.95 1.30 1.15
N GLU A 204 4.43 1.28 2.38
CA GLU A 204 3.91 0.45 3.47
C GLU A 204 3.25 1.34 4.51
N ILE A 205 2.01 1.02 4.87
CA ILE A 205 1.25 1.76 5.88
C ILE A 205 1.31 0.96 7.17
N SER A 206 2.01 1.48 8.17
CA SER A 206 2.21 0.81 9.45
C SER A 206 0.87 0.59 10.16
N PRO A 207 0.66 -0.57 10.82
CA PRO A 207 -0.50 -0.81 11.65
C PRO A 207 -0.37 -0.08 12.99
N SER A 208 -0.37 1.24 12.94
CA SER A 208 -0.32 2.11 14.12
C SER A 208 -1.57 2.99 14.19
N ASN A 209 -1.84 3.55 15.37
CA ASN A 209 -2.89 4.54 15.58
C ASN A 209 -2.51 5.93 15.05
N TYR A 210 -1.31 6.09 14.49
CA TYR A 210 -0.83 7.30 13.84
C TYR A 210 -0.57 7.02 12.36
N VAL A 211 -0.47 8.09 11.56
CA VAL A 211 -0.05 7.94 10.17
C VAL A 211 1.46 7.72 10.17
N GLN A 212 1.87 6.48 9.98
CA GLN A 212 3.27 6.11 9.81
C GLN A 212 3.37 5.33 8.51
N VAL A 213 4.19 5.86 7.61
CA VAL A 213 4.35 5.35 6.26
C VAL A 213 5.83 5.11 6.01
N GLU A 214 6.15 3.89 5.63
CA GLU A 214 7.50 3.52 5.21
C GLU A 214 7.57 3.52 3.69
N PHE A 215 8.61 4.16 3.17
CA PHE A 215 8.86 4.22 1.74
C PHE A 215 10.12 3.44 1.41
N LEU A 216 10.04 2.61 0.37
CA LEU A 216 11.17 1.80 -0.11
C LEU A 216 11.52 2.18 -1.55
N PRO A 217 12.77 1.97 -2.01
CA PRO A 217 13.91 1.48 -1.23
C PRO A 217 14.52 2.57 -0.34
N ASP A 218 15.13 2.16 0.77
CA ASP A 218 15.93 3.06 1.61
C ASP A 218 17.11 3.63 0.83
N GLY A 219 17.44 4.89 1.13
CA GLY A 219 18.61 5.56 0.59
C GLY A 219 18.32 6.92 0.00
N TRP A 220 19.34 7.49 -0.64
CA TRP A 220 19.36 8.87 -1.11
C TRP A 220 19.05 8.98 -2.60
N PHE A 221 18.32 10.03 -2.96
CA PHE A 221 17.96 10.37 -4.33
C PHE A 221 18.91 11.40 -4.95
N ASN A 222 19.01 11.34 -6.27
CA ASN A 222 19.72 12.34 -7.07
C ASN A 222 18.91 13.64 -7.23
N LYS A 223 17.59 13.58 -6.99
CA LYS A 223 16.66 14.72 -7.06
C LYS A 223 15.61 14.59 -5.97
N GLU A 224 15.04 15.73 -5.58
CA GLU A 224 13.89 15.76 -4.67
C GLU A 224 12.72 14.93 -5.21
N VAL A 225 12.24 14.02 -4.36
CA VAL A 225 11.03 13.24 -4.59
C VAL A 225 9.88 13.93 -3.86
N LEU A 226 8.71 13.98 -4.49
CA LEU A 226 7.53 14.59 -3.88
C LEU A 226 6.73 13.53 -3.12
N VAL A 227 6.63 13.69 -1.81
CA VAL A 227 5.82 12.84 -0.93
C VAL A 227 4.53 13.57 -0.58
N THR A 228 3.41 12.89 -0.66
CA THR A 228 2.10 13.36 -0.18
C THR A 228 1.52 12.35 0.77
N ILE A 229 1.25 12.77 2.01
CA ILE A 229 0.64 11.94 3.03
C ILE A 229 -0.75 12.48 3.36
N SER A 230 -1.76 11.61 3.32
CA SER A 230 -3.11 11.96 3.77
C SER A 230 -3.26 11.84 5.29
N TYR A 231 -3.98 12.78 5.88
CA TYR A 231 -4.43 12.76 7.27
C TYR A 231 -5.96 12.79 7.40
N LYS A 232 -6.69 12.43 6.35
CA LYS A 232 -8.16 12.54 6.30
C LYS A 232 -8.89 11.80 7.44
N ASN A 233 -8.25 10.80 8.03
CA ASN A 233 -8.79 10.01 9.15
C ASN A 233 -8.05 10.17 10.47
N VAL A 234 -7.14 11.12 10.54
CA VAL A 234 -6.50 11.41 11.81
C VAL A 234 -7.50 12.24 12.61
N ASP A 235 -7.79 11.81 13.83
CA ASP A 235 -8.52 12.66 14.76
C ASP A 235 -7.61 13.81 15.19
N LEU A 236 -7.92 14.99 14.67
CA LEU A 236 -7.21 16.24 14.95
C LEU A 236 -8.06 17.18 15.80
N THR A 237 -9.05 16.65 16.53
CA THR A 237 -9.93 17.47 17.38
C THR A 237 -9.11 18.32 18.35
N GLY A 238 -9.25 19.64 18.23
CA GLY A 238 -8.53 20.61 19.06
C GLY A 238 -7.12 20.98 18.58
N MET A 239 -6.67 20.47 17.44
CA MET A 239 -5.37 20.83 16.83
C MET A 239 -5.54 21.84 15.69
N ASP A 240 -4.56 22.71 15.49
CA ASP A 240 -4.49 23.55 14.30
C ASP A 240 -3.90 22.75 13.14
N GLU A 241 -4.72 22.37 12.16
CA GLU A 241 -4.25 21.63 11.00
C GLU A 241 -3.12 22.35 10.24
N LYS A 242 -3.02 23.68 10.33
CA LYS A 242 -1.97 24.44 9.65
C LYS A 242 -0.60 24.29 10.31
N SER A 243 -0.55 23.85 11.57
CA SER A 243 0.71 23.57 12.27
C SER A 243 1.23 22.16 12.01
N LEU A 244 0.50 21.34 11.24
CA LEU A 244 0.96 20.01 10.86
C LEU A 244 2.20 20.09 9.98
N THR A 245 3.09 19.13 10.16
CA THR A 245 4.33 18.98 9.40
C THR A 245 4.64 17.51 9.15
N LEU A 246 5.50 17.24 8.17
CA LEU A 246 6.02 15.91 7.93
C LEU A 246 7.31 15.73 8.72
N ALA A 247 7.48 14.60 9.40
CA ALA A 247 8.72 14.24 10.08
C ALA A 247 9.23 12.89 9.59
N TRP A 248 10.55 12.70 9.58
CA TRP A 248 11.20 11.42 9.28
C TRP A 248 11.92 10.89 10.52
N TYR A 249 12.05 9.57 10.64
CA TYR A 249 12.70 8.95 11.80
C TYR A 249 14.20 8.77 11.56
N ASP A 250 15.04 9.43 12.37
CA ASP A 250 16.49 9.26 12.33
C ASP A 250 16.95 8.13 13.25
N ASP A 251 17.16 6.94 12.67
CA ASP A 251 17.66 5.76 13.40
C ASP A 251 19.00 6.00 14.13
N THR A 252 19.78 7.01 13.73
CA THR A 252 21.06 7.33 14.37
C THR A 252 20.86 8.00 15.73
N THR A 253 19.87 8.89 15.82
CA THR A 253 19.56 9.68 17.01
C THR A 253 18.38 9.12 17.79
N GLY A 254 17.54 8.29 17.16
CA GLY A 254 16.27 7.82 17.69
C GLY A 254 15.19 8.91 17.74
N GLU A 255 15.32 9.95 16.91
CA GLU A 255 14.45 11.14 16.96
C GLU A 255 13.66 11.34 15.65
N TRP A 256 12.48 11.93 15.77
CA TRP A 256 11.71 12.41 14.63
C TRP A 256 12.18 13.81 14.22
N VAL A 257 12.65 13.94 12.99
CA VAL A 257 13.21 15.20 12.46
C VAL A 257 12.21 15.86 11.51
N ASP A 258 11.88 17.13 11.78
CA ASP A 258 10.96 17.92 10.96
C ASP A 258 11.52 18.14 9.54
N VAL A 259 10.71 17.80 8.54
CA VAL A 259 10.97 18.01 7.11
C VAL A 259 10.31 19.29 6.62
N GLY A 260 9.31 19.78 7.34
CA GLY A 260 8.38 20.79 6.86
C GLY A 260 7.27 20.18 6.00
N GLY A 261 6.73 21.00 5.11
CA GLY A 261 5.67 20.60 4.19
C GLY A 261 4.59 21.66 4.03
N LYS A 262 3.82 21.50 2.96
CA LYS A 262 2.65 22.32 2.66
C LYS A 262 1.39 21.55 3.00
N VAL A 263 0.60 22.10 3.92
CA VAL A 263 -0.69 21.53 4.31
C VAL A 263 -1.79 22.02 3.37
N ASP A 264 -2.61 21.10 2.87
CA ASP A 264 -3.89 21.37 2.23
C ASP A 264 -5.02 20.87 3.13
N THR A 265 -5.67 21.78 3.86
CA THR A 265 -6.73 21.45 4.83
C THR A 265 -8.05 21.06 4.18
N LYS A 266 -8.23 21.35 2.89
CA LYS A 266 -9.43 20.93 2.13
C LYS A 266 -9.29 19.48 1.68
N LYS A 267 -8.13 19.12 1.13
CA LYS A 267 -7.81 17.76 0.70
C LYS A 267 -7.35 16.84 1.84
N LYS A 268 -7.01 17.42 2.99
CA LYS A 268 -6.43 16.74 4.16
C LYS A 268 -5.10 16.06 3.85
N TRP A 269 -4.19 16.81 3.20
CA TRP A 269 -2.87 16.34 2.77
C TRP A 269 -1.72 17.19 3.28
N ILE A 270 -0.57 16.57 3.50
CA ILE A 270 0.72 17.25 3.66
C ILE A 270 1.61 16.83 2.50
N THR A 271 2.16 17.81 1.77
CA THR A 271 3.10 17.57 0.68
C THR A 271 4.47 18.12 1.02
N ALA A 272 5.50 17.30 0.90
CA ALA A 272 6.89 17.67 1.12
C ALA A 272 7.80 17.15 0.00
N LYS A 273 8.94 17.80 -0.15
CA LYS A 273 10.01 17.34 -1.03
C LYS A 273 11.11 16.72 -0.18
N VAL A 274 11.52 15.51 -0.52
CA VAL A 274 12.47 14.72 0.26
C VAL A 274 13.63 14.21 -0.58
N TRP A 275 14.78 14.03 0.06
CA TRP A 275 16.02 13.57 -0.59
C TRP A 275 16.36 12.11 -0.30
N HIS A 276 15.59 11.45 0.56
CA HIS A 276 15.79 10.05 0.90
C HIS A 276 14.47 9.42 1.35
N PHE A 277 14.41 8.10 1.32
CA PHE A 277 13.35 7.36 2.00
C PHE A 277 13.83 6.70 3.28
N THR A 278 12.85 6.53 4.14
CA THR A 278 12.87 6.01 5.50
C THR A 278 11.39 5.99 5.94
N GLN A 279 11.15 5.92 7.23
CA GLN A 279 9.85 6.05 7.84
C GLN A 279 9.45 7.52 8.04
N TYR A 280 8.22 7.85 7.66
CA TYR A 280 7.65 9.18 7.80
C TYR A 280 6.38 9.16 8.65
N THR A 281 6.15 10.26 9.38
CA THR A 281 4.93 10.48 10.14
C THR A 281 4.48 11.93 10.06
N ILE A 282 3.26 12.19 10.55
CA ILE A 282 2.72 13.54 10.70
C ILE A 282 2.95 14.01 12.13
N SER A 283 3.55 15.20 12.28
CA SER A 283 3.83 15.83 13.57
C SER A 283 3.23 17.25 13.63
N LEU A 284 3.36 17.90 14.78
CA LEU A 284 3.09 19.32 15.00
C LEU A 284 4.44 20.07 15.05
N ARG A 285 4.47 21.29 14.51
CA ARG A 285 5.59 22.23 14.67
C ARG A 285 5.62 22.92 16.02
#